data_AF-A0A177ESY1-F1
#
_entry.id   AF-A0A177ESY1-F1
#
_cell.length_a   1.000
_cell.length_b   1.000
_cell.length_c   1.000
_cell.angle_alpha   90.00
_cell.angle_beta   90.00
_cell.angle_gamma   90.00
#
_symmetry.space_group_name_H-M   'P 1'
#
loop_
_entity.id
_entity.type
_entity.pdbx_description
1 polymer ?
#
loop_
_entity_poly.entity_id
_entity_poly.type
_entity_poly.pdbx_seq_one_letter_code
_entity_poly.pdbx_strand_id
1 'polypeptide(L)'
;MISKPTLQIGSVSSTTEDNPHAMVRMVKHGNVDVLIGDWLSEMNIAWNAIIKQQNLDLGYERGFLDQLEESLDDIIAQGLKVITNAGALNTRSLARELGQGRNGFSHLDHAEKQLDDWELKPVCGAAYIRCRGIIQALNSGAQIVDDYDALAGALIAGHLTECGPYVTGANFTEFKEIMDDMIDLTFPIAEINSRGECVVTTLSDGGGRVTEDTVRAQILYEL
;
A
#
# COMPACT_ATOMS: atom_id res chain seq x y z
N MET A 1 24.80 15.96 3.14
CA MET A 1 23.63 15.17 2.71
C MET A 1 23.78 13.79 3.31
N ILE A 2 22.86 13.38 4.19
CA ILE A 2 22.81 11.99 4.63
C ILE A 2 22.28 11.21 3.42
N SER A 3 23.07 10.29 2.86
CA SER A 3 22.57 9.34 1.87
C SER A 3 21.47 8.53 2.54
N LYS A 4 20.20 8.81 2.22
CA LYS A 4 19.11 7.99 2.71
C LYS A 4 19.19 6.64 1.96
N PRO A 5 19.13 5.50 2.68
CA PRO A 5 19.10 4.19 2.03
C PRO A 5 17.88 4.09 1.10
N THR A 6 17.98 3.25 0.08
CA THR A 6 16.82 2.84 -0.73
C THR A 6 15.75 2.25 0.16
N LEU A 7 14.49 2.49 -0.20
CA LEU A 7 13.32 1.96 0.50
C LEU A 7 12.74 0.82 -0.32
N GLN A 8 12.58 -0.35 0.29
CA GLN A 8 11.93 -1.53 -0.30
C GLN A 8 10.45 -1.53 0.08
N ILE A 9 9.58 -1.44 -0.90
CA ILE A 9 8.12 -1.33 -0.72
C ILE A 9 7.45 -2.55 -1.34
N GLY A 10 6.86 -3.42 -0.53
CA GLY A 10 6.13 -4.61 -0.98
C GLY A 10 4.62 -4.39 -0.99
N SER A 11 3.96 -4.67 -2.11
CA SER A 11 2.50 -4.67 -2.21
C SER A 11 1.90 -5.98 -1.69
N VAL A 12 0.73 -5.94 -1.05
CA VAL A 12 0.09 -7.14 -0.45
C VAL A 12 -1.40 -7.28 -0.73
N SER A 13 -2.04 -6.28 -1.35
CA SER A 13 -3.48 -6.31 -1.66
C SER A 13 -3.81 -5.25 -2.69
N SER A 14 -4.80 -5.49 -3.53
CA SER A 14 -5.28 -4.47 -4.48
C SER A 14 -6.79 -4.42 -4.69
N THR A 15 -7.54 -5.20 -3.92
CA THR A 15 -8.98 -5.09 -3.80
C THR A 15 -9.41 -5.74 -2.48
N THR A 16 -10.65 -5.53 -2.07
CA THR A 16 -11.27 -6.40 -1.06
C THR A 16 -11.27 -7.85 -1.55
N GLU A 17 -11.01 -8.79 -0.65
CA GLU A 17 -10.95 -10.25 -0.90
C GLU A 17 -9.87 -10.70 -1.90
N ASP A 18 -8.80 -9.92 -2.08
CA ASP A 18 -7.61 -10.34 -2.84
C ASP A 18 -6.86 -11.50 -2.13
N ASN A 19 -5.72 -11.93 -2.67
CA ASN A 19 -4.95 -13.07 -2.15
C ASN A 19 -4.72 -12.97 -0.61
N PRO A 20 -5.36 -13.85 0.19
CA PRO A 20 -5.32 -13.75 1.65
C PRO A 20 -3.94 -14.04 2.25
N HIS A 21 -3.04 -14.67 1.50
CA HIS A 21 -1.70 -15.03 1.97
C HIS A 21 -0.60 -14.10 1.46
N ALA A 22 -0.94 -13.08 0.66
CA ALA A 22 0.04 -12.17 0.08
C ALA A 22 0.85 -11.43 1.16
N MET A 23 0.22 -10.98 2.24
CA MET A 23 0.92 -10.29 3.34
C MET A 23 1.93 -11.21 4.03
N VAL A 24 1.51 -12.43 4.40
CA VAL A 24 2.38 -13.42 5.05
C VAL A 24 3.56 -13.76 4.14
N ARG A 25 3.30 -13.97 2.85
CA ARG A 25 4.32 -14.28 1.86
C ARG A 25 5.34 -13.14 1.72
N MET A 26 4.86 -11.90 1.64
CA MET A 26 5.72 -10.71 1.54
C MET A 26 6.55 -10.50 2.81
N VAL A 27 5.97 -10.70 3.99
CA VAL A 27 6.66 -10.60 5.28
C VAL A 27 7.78 -11.65 5.43
N LYS A 28 7.57 -12.86 4.90
CA LYS A 28 8.54 -13.95 5.02
C LYS A 28 9.63 -13.92 3.96
N HIS A 29 9.31 -13.46 2.75
CA HIS A 29 10.16 -13.65 1.58
C HIS A 29 10.55 -12.36 0.86
N GLY A 30 9.92 -11.22 1.19
CA GLY A 30 10.09 -9.97 0.45
C GLY A 30 11.31 -9.15 0.83
N ASN A 31 11.84 -9.29 2.06
CA ASN A 31 12.92 -8.43 2.58
C ASN A 31 12.63 -6.93 2.31
N VAL A 32 11.46 -6.48 2.77
CA VAL A 32 10.95 -5.12 2.53
C VAL A 32 11.05 -4.26 3.79
N ASP A 33 11.00 -2.93 3.62
CA ASP A 33 10.92 -1.97 4.72
C ASP A 33 9.47 -1.57 5.02
N VAL A 34 8.63 -1.59 3.99
CA VAL A 34 7.24 -1.12 4.01
C VAL A 34 6.35 -2.10 3.28
N LEU A 35 5.26 -2.49 3.92
CA LEU A 35 4.12 -3.16 3.31
C LEU A 35 3.08 -2.12 2.93
N ILE A 36 2.60 -2.20 1.70
CA ILE A 36 1.46 -1.40 1.24
C ILE A 36 0.35 -2.34 0.76
N GLY A 37 -0.89 -1.94 0.91
CA GLY A 37 -1.99 -2.65 0.28
C GLY A 37 -3.17 -1.72 0.06
N ASP A 38 -3.87 -2.00 -1.03
CA ASP A 38 -5.12 -1.37 -1.40
C ASP A 38 -6.26 -2.37 -1.17
N TRP A 39 -7.21 -2.00 -0.32
CA TRP A 39 -8.45 -2.74 -0.07
C TRP A 39 -9.66 -1.96 -0.53
N LEU A 40 -9.51 -0.85 -1.24
CA LEU A 40 -10.60 0.05 -1.62
C LEU A 40 -10.73 0.11 -3.15
N SER A 41 -11.93 -0.18 -3.64
CA SER A 41 -12.31 -0.03 -5.04
C SER A 41 -13.61 0.75 -5.17
N GLU A 42 -13.91 1.23 -6.37
CA GLU A 42 -15.17 1.92 -6.67
C GLU A 42 -16.39 1.09 -6.25
N MET A 43 -16.29 -0.24 -6.34
CA MET A 43 -17.34 -1.17 -5.95
C MET A 43 -17.58 -1.19 -4.43
N ASN A 44 -16.53 -1.40 -3.64
CA ASN A 44 -16.70 -1.62 -2.20
C ASN A 44 -16.86 -0.32 -1.39
N ILE A 45 -16.52 0.85 -1.95
CA ILE A 45 -16.82 2.15 -1.33
C ILE A 45 -18.33 2.28 -1.09
N ALA A 46 -19.15 1.96 -2.10
CA ALA A 46 -20.59 2.04 -1.98
C ALA A 46 -21.14 1.04 -0.95
N TRP A 47 -20.60 -0.18 -0.91
CA TRP A 47 -20.99 -1.19 0.08
C TRP A 47 -20.62 -0.78 1.50
N ASN A 48 -19.40 -0.30 1.72
CA ASN A 48 -18.99 0.22 3.02
C ASN A 48 -19.85 1.40 3.48
N ALA A 49 -20.36 2.22 2.55
CA ALA A 49 -21.25 3.33 2.88
C ALA A 49 -22.57 2.80 3.44
N ILE A 50 -23.15 1.79 2.79
CA ILE A 50 -24.37 1.13 3.23
C ILE A 50 -24.16 0.42 4.58
N ILE A 51 -23.07 -0.34 4.72
CA ILE A 51 -22.72 -1.05 5.96
C ILE A 51 -22.57 -0.06 7.13
N LYS A 52 -21.82 1.03 6.93
CA LYS A 52 -21.64 2.07 7.95
C LYS A 52 -22.95 2.76 8.32
N GLN A 53 -23.85 2.96 7.35
CA GLN A 53 -25.16 3.55 7.62
C GLN A 53 -26.02 2.65 8.51
N GLN A 54 -25.90 1.33 8.35
CA GLN A 54 -26.62 0.34 9.15
C GLN A 54 -25.97 0.14 10.53
N ASN A 55 -24.64 0.21 10.61
CA ASN A 55 -23.88 0.11 11.85
C ASN A 55 -22.68 1.08 11.82
N LEU A 56 -22.73 2.11 12.67
CA LEU A 56 -21.71 3.16 12.74
C LEU A 56 -20.32 2.67 13.16
N ASP A 57 -20.22 1.45 13.71
CA ASP A 57 -18.95 0.85 14.07
C ASP A 57 -18.29 0.09 12.90
N LEU A 58 -18.97 -0.09 11.76
CA LEU A 58 -18.48 -0.81 10.57
C LEU A 58 -18.17 0.13 9.38
N GLY A 59 -17.87 -0.42 8.20
CA GLY A 59 -17.53 0.34 7.00
C GLY A 59 -16.02 0.52 6.77
N TYR A 60 -15.25 -0.43 7.27
CA TYR A 60 -13.83 -0.65 7.01
C TYR A 60 -13.64 -2.09 6.50
N GLU A 61 -12.49 -2.36 5.90
CA GLU A 61 -12.19 -3.63 5.25
C GLU A 61 -11.67 -4.65 6.27
N ARG A 62 -12.47 -5.69 6.52
CA ARG A 62 -12.14 -6.73 7.50
C ARG A 62 -11.06 -7.68 7.01
N GLY A 63 -10.99 -7.94 5.70
CA GLY A 63 -9.95 -8.81 5.13
C GLY A 63 -8.53 -8.32 5.43
N PHE A 64 -8.34 -7.00 5.59
CA PHE A 64 -7.08 -6.46 6.09
C PHE A 64 -6.74 -6.93 7.50
N LEU A 65 -7.71 -6.96 8.42
CA LEU A 65 -7.48 -7.40 9.80
C LEU A 65 -7.09 -8.87 9.86
N ASP A 66 -7.72 -9.70 9.03
CA ASP A 66 -7.43 -11.13 8.92
C ASP A 66 -5.99 -11.34 8.42
N GLN A 67 -5.60 -10.68 7.33
CA GLN A 67 -4.22 -10.74 6.81
C GLN A 67 -3.18 -10.21 7.81
N LEU A 68 -3.51 -9.10 8.47
CA LEU A 68 -2.64 -8.48 9.46
C LEU A 68 -2.46 -9.38 10.68
N GLU A 69 -3.51 -10.06 11.14
CA GLU A 69 -3.45 -10.97 12.29
C GLU A 69 -2.44 -12.10 12.08
N GLU A 70 -2.46 -12.71 10.90
CA GLU A 70 -1.56 -13.82 10.56
C GLU A 70 -0.09 -13.39 10.50
N SER A 71 0.18 -12.11 10.22
CA SER A 71 1.53 -11.56 10.00
C SER A 71 2.03 -10.66 11.13
N LEU A 72 1.22 -10.41 12.16
CA LEU A 72 1.43 -9.30 13.10
C LEU A 72 2.74 -9.41 13.87
N ASP A 73 3.01 -10.59 14.43
CA ASP A 73 4.19 -10.82 15.26
C ASP A 73 5.48 -10.64 14.45
N ASP A 74 5.49 -11.14 13.22
CA ASP A 74 6.62 -11.02 12.31
C ASP A 74 6.82 -9.57 11.84
N ILE A 75 5.74 -8.84 11.54
CA ILE A 75 5.77 -7.40 11.20
C ILE A 75 6.40 -6.60 12.33
N ILE A 76 5.99 -6.83 13.58
CA ILE A 76 6.54 -6.15 14.76
C ILE A 76 8.00 -6.54 14.98
N ALA A 77 8.33 -7.83 14.92
CA ALA A 77 9.69 -8.33 15.15
C ALA A 77 10.69 -7.78 14.14
N GLN A 78 10.28 -7.63 12.88
CA GLN A 78 11.09 -7.09 11.80
C GLN A 78 11.09 -5.55 11.73
N GLY A 79 10.18 -4.89 12.46
CA GLY A 79 10.04 -3.43 12.43
C GLY A 79 9.46 -2.89 11.12
N LEU A 80 8.65 -3.69 10.43
CA LEU A 80 8.03 -3.32 9.16
C LEU A 80 6.98 -2.22 9.37
N LYS A 81 6.90 -1.31 8.40
CA LYS A 81 5.84 -0.29 8.36
C LYS A 81 4.69 -0.80 7.51
N VAL A 82 3.45 -0.56 7.92
CA VAL A 82 2.26 -0.92 7.14
C VAL A 82 1.54 0.35 6.73
N ILE A 83 1.28 0.50 5.44
CA ILE A 83 0.45 1.57 4.88
C ILE A 83 -0.77 0.94 4.23
N THR A 84 -1.95 1.41 4.62
CA THR A 84 -3.22 0.81 4.19
C THR A 84 -4.30 1.87 4.04
N ASN A 85 -5.20 1.66 3.08
CA ASN A 85 -6.47 2.38 2.96
C ASN A 85 -7.67 1.53 3.42
N ALA A 86 -7.45 0.37 4.06
CA ALA A 86 -8.49 -0.53 4.58
C ALA A 86 -9.42 0.13 5.60
N GLY A 87 -9.04 1.29 6.14
CA GLY A 87 -9.95 2.13 6.91
C GLY A 87 -11.21 2.52 6.13
N ALA A 88 -11.17 2.49 4.79
CA ALA A 88 -12.27 2.80 3.88
C ALA A 88 -13.05 4.04 4.34
N LEU A 89 -14.33 3.86 4.70
CA LEU A 89 -15.19 4.93 5.20
C LEU A 89 -15.18 5.04 6.73
N ASN A 90 -14.50 4.16 7.45
CA ASN A 90 -14.46 4.17 8.91
C ASN A 90 -13.07 3.87 9.50
N THR A 91 -12.08 4.69 9.13
CA THR A 91 -10.70 4.60 9.61
C THR A 91 -10.60 4.62 11.14
N ARG A 92 -11.50 5.33 11.82
CA ARG A 92 -11.50 5.42 13.28
C ARG A 92 -11.89 4.10 13.94
N SER A 93 -12.93 3.42 13.44
CA SER A 93 -13.31 2.11 13.97
C SER A 93 -12.23 1.07 13.72
N LEU A 94 -11.62 1.06 12.51
CA LEU A 94 -10.48 0.17 12.24
C LEU A 94 -9.32 0.43 13.23
N ALA A 95 -8.98 1.69 13.46
CA ALA A 95 -7.92 2.05 14.41
C ALA A 95 -8.23 1.63 15.85
N ARG A 96 -9.49 1.77 16.28
CA ARG A 96 -9.93 1.29 17.60
C ARG A 96 -9.83 -0.22 17.71
N GLU A 97 -10.24 -0.96 16.69
CA GLU A 97 -10.15 -2.42 16.70
C GLU A 97 -8.69 -2.90 16.76
N LEU A 98 -7.79 -2.24 16.02
CA LEU A 98 -6.35 -2.47 16.15
C LEU A 98 -5.84 -2.13 17.56
N GLY A 99 -6.25 -0.99 18.13
CA GLY A 99 -5.81 -0.54 19.45
C GLY A 99 -6.39 -1.33 20.63
N GLN A 100 -7.55 -1.97 20.49
CA GLN A 100 -8.25 -2.70 21.56
C GLN A 100 -7.69 -4.10 21.83
N GLY A 101 -6.71 -4.57 21.05
CA GLY A 101 -6.11 -5.89 21.27
C GLY A 101 -4.65 -6.06 20.85
N ARG A 102 -4.04 -5.07 20.18
CA ARG A 102 -2.70 -5.21 19.56
C ARG A 102 -1.76 -4.10 20.05
N ASN A 103 -1.11 -4.32 21.20
CA ASN A 103 -0.07 -3.43 21.72
C ASN A 103 1.14 -3.42 20.75
N GLY A 104 1.42 -2.29 20.08
CA GLY A 104 2.63 -2.16 19.26
C GLY A 104 2.60 -1.17 18.10
N PHE A 105 1.42 -0.75 17.64
CA PHE A 105 1.34 0.25 16.57
C PHE A 105 1.33 1.68 17.12
N SER A 106 2.20 2.53 16.57
CA SER A 106 2.19 3.99 16.79
C SER A 106 1.91 4.71 15.48
N HIS A 107 1.13 5.79 15.52
CA HIS A 107 0.88 6.61 14.34
C HIS A 107 2.20 7.22 13.84
N LEU A 108 2.47 7.12 12.54
CA LEU A 108 3.76 7.56 11.95
C LEU A 108 4.09 9.03 12.21
N ASP A 109 3.08 9.91 12.16
CA ASP A 109 3.28 11.36 12.35
C ASP A 109 2.98 11.87 13.77
N HIS A 110 2.40 11.02 14.62
CA HIS A 110 1.84 11.44 15.90
C HIS A 110 2.00 10.31 16.91
N ALA A 111 3.25 9.98 17.24
CA ALA A 111 3.57 8.91 18.18
C ALA A 111 2.94 9.16 19.57
N GLU A 112 2.69 10.43 19.89
CA GLU A 112 2.09 10.91 21.13
C GLU A 112 0.57 11.08 21.08
N LYS A 113 -0.11 10.87 19.93
CA LYS A 113 -1.57 11.00 19.80
C LYS A 113 -2.20 9.74 19.24
N GLN A 114 -3.34 9.37 19.80
CA GLN A 114 -4.19 8.32 19.24
C GLN A 114 -5.15 8.92 18.21
N LEU A 115 -5.67 8.10 17.29
CA LEU A 115 -6.69 8.55 16.33
C LEU A 115 -7.93 9.15 17.02
N ASP A 116 -8.20 8.75 18.27
CA ASP A 116 -9.29 9.27 19.07
C ASP A 116 -9.09 10.72 19.54
N ASP A 117 -7.85 11.22 19.57
CA ASP A 117 -7.49 12.57 20.00
C ASP A 117 -7.63 13.63 18.89
N TRP A 118 -8.03 13.21 17.68
CA TRP A 118 -8.14 14.10 16.54
C TRP A 118 -9.50 14.82 16.55
N GLU A 119 -9.48 16.17 16.54
CA GLU A 119 -10.69 17.02 16.53
C GLU A 119 -11.50 16.96 15.22
N LEU A 120 -11.11 16.12 14.28
CA LEU A 120 -11.77 15.95 12.99
C LEU A 120 -12.70 14.73 13.03
N LYS A 121 -13.86 14.82 12.37
CA LYS A 121 -14.75 13.68 12.12
C LYS A 121 -14.36 13.05 10.77
N PRO A 122 -13.58 11.95 10.73
CA PRO A 122 -13.12 11.37 9.48
C PRO A 122 -14.32 10.78 8.73
N VAL A 123 -14.49 11.14 7.45
CA VAL A 123 -15.58 10.64 6.60
C VAL A 123 -15.09 9.51 5.70
N CYS A 124 -13.83 9.58 5.24
CA CYS A 124 -13.06 8.52 4.62
C CYS A 124 -11.56 8.76 4.85
N GLY A 125 -10.75 7.71 4.74
CA GLY A 125 -9.29 7.82 4.73
C GLY A 125 -8.74 7.24 3.44
N ALA A 126 -8.40 8.09 2.48
CA ALA A 126 -7.60 7.71 1.32
C ALA A 126 -6.14 8.12 1.60
N ALA A 127 -5.25 7.14 1.72
CA ALA A 127 -3.83 7.40 1.88
C ALA A 127 -3.17 7.56 0.51
N TYR A 128 -3.28 8.74 -0.11
CA TYR A 128 -2.42 9.09 -1.24
C TYR A 128 -1.06 9.54 -0.70
N ILE A 129 -0.05 8.67 -0.78
CA ILE A 129 1.28 8.89 -0.19
C ILE A 129 2.04 10.08 -0.84
N ARG A 130 1.55 10.65 -1.94
CA ARG A 130 2.44 11.31 -2.90
C ARG A 130 2.59 12.83 -2.75
N CYS A 131 1.80 13.50 -1.90
CA CYS A 131 1.82 14.97 -1.82
C CYS A 131 2.48 15.56 -0.57
N ARG A 132 2.85 14.77 0.45
CA ARG A 132 3.33 15.34 1.73
C ARG A 132 4.65 16.11 1.60
N GLY A 133 5.59 15.64 0.78
CA GLY A 133 6.85 16.36 0.52
C GLY A 133 6.61 17.74 -0.10
N ILE A 134 5.69 17.81 -1.07
CA ILE A 134 5.28 19.05 -1.72
C ILE A 134 4.57 19.97 -0.71
N ILE A 135 3.62 19.44 0.07
CA ILE A 135 2.90 20.19 1.10
C ILE A 135 3.90 20.77 2.13
N GLN A 136 4.86 19.97 2.60
CA GLN A 136 5.85 20.43 3.56
C GLN A 136 6.75 21.52 2.98
N ALA A 137 7.16 21.41 1.71
CA ALA A 137 7.95 22.43 1.03
C ALA A 137 7.17 23.75 0.93
N LEU A 138 5.91 23.70 0.48
CA LEU A 138 5.04 24.87 0.38
C LEU A 138 4.77 25.50 1.77
N ASN A 139 4.48 24.69 2.79
CA ASN A 139 4.31 25.16 4.17
C ASN A 139 5.59 25.80 4.74
N SER A 140 6.75 25.43 4.24
CA SER A 140 8.05 26.01 4.61
C SER A 140 8.38 27.30 3.83
N GLY A 141 7.44 27.80 3.02
CA GLY A 141 7.59 29.04 2.25
C GLY A 141 8.20 28.87 0.86
N ALA A 142 8.36 27.63 0.38
CA ALA A 142 8.77 27.39 -1.00
C ALA A 142 7.68 27.93 -1.95
N GLN A 143 8.10 28.70 -2.95
CA GLN A 143 7.22 29.18 -4.02
C GLN A 143 7.25 28.25 -5.24
N ILE A 144 8.31 27.45 -5.37
CA ILE A 144 8.55 26.48 -6.44
C ILE A 144 9.10 25.21 -5.78
N VAL A 145 8.66 24.04 -6.25
CA VAL A 145 9.23 22.73 -5.92
C VAL A 145 9.86 22.21 -7.21
N ASP A 146 11.18 22.02 -7.23
CA ASP A 146 11.96 21.72 -8.43
C ASP A 146 12.52 20.29 -8.48
N ASP A 147 12.30 19.49 -7.42
CA ASP A 147 12.69 18.07 -7.35
C ASP A 147 11.70 17.16 -8.11
N TYR A 148 11.40 17.55 -9.35
CA TYR A 148 10.37 16.90 -10.19
C TYR A 148 10.69 15.45 -10.49
N ASP A 149 11.97 15.10 -10.69
CA ASP A 149 12.39 13.73 -10.97
C ASP A 149 12.13 12.81 -9.76
N ALA A 150 12.47 13.26 -8.54
CA ALA A 150 12.20 12.50 -7.34
C ALA A 150 10.70 12.30 -7.10
N LEU A 151 9.90 13.35 -7.34
CA LEU A 151 8.45 13.30 -7.22
C LEU A 151 7.81 12.42 -8.29
N ALA A 152 8.25 12.52 -9.55
CA ALA A 152 7.77 11.70 -10.64
C ALA A 152 8.15 10.23 -10.43
N GLY A 153 9.39 9.96 -9.99
CA GLY A 153 9.84 8.61 -9.65
C GLY A 153 9.00 7.97 -8.54
N ALA A 154 8.72 8.71 -7.47
CA ALA A 154 7.84 8.27 -6.40
C ALA A 154 6.38 8.08 -6.86
N LEU A 155 5.91 8.96 -7.77
CA LEU A 155 4.60 8.83 -8.41
C LEU A 155 4.50 7.52 -9.20
N ILE A 156 5.46 7.24 -10.07
CA ILE A 156 5.47 6.02 -10.89
C ILE A 156 5.62 4.78 -10.01
N ALA A 157 6.53 4.78 -9.03
CA ALA A 157 6.72 3.67 -8.12
C ALA A 157 5.43 3.30 -7.38
N GLY A 158 4.68 4.30 -6.90
CA GLY A 158 3.37 4.09 -6.26
C GLY A 158 2.39 3.35 -7.18
N HIS A 159 2.15 3.87 -8.39
CA HIS A 159 1.23 3.24 -9.36
C HIS A 159 1.66 1.83 -9.77
N LEU A 160 2.97 1.59 -9.90
CA LEU A 160 3.49 0.26 -10.23
C LEU A 160 3.25 -0.76 -9.11
N THR A 161 3.09 -0.31 -7.86
CA THR A 161 2.79 -1.16 -6.71
C THR A 161 1.30 -1.20 -6.32
N GLU A 162 0.46 -0.44 -7.02
CA GLU A 162 -1.00 -0.36 -6.84
C GLU A 162 -1.71 -1.29 -7.87
N CYS A 163 -3.02 -1.53 -7.70
CA CYS A 163 -3.88 -2.33 -8.59
C CYS A 163 -3.43 -3.78 -8.94
N GLY A 164 -2.64 -4.39 -8.08
CA GLY A 164 -2.53 -5.85 -7.97
C GLY A 164 -1.18 -6.37 -8.42
N PRO A 165 -1.10 -7.67 -8.70
CA PRO A 165 0.03 -8.25 -9.39
C PRO A 165 0.07 -7.86 -10.89
N TYR A 166 -0.48 -6.71 -11.30
CA TYR A 166 -0.53 -6.34 -12.72
C TYR A 166 0.86 -6.09 -13.28
N VAL A 167 1.70 -5.31 -12.59
CA VAL A 167 3.11 -5.14 -13.02
C VAL A 167 3.88 -6.47 -13.05
N THR A 168 3.39 -7.51 -12.36
CA THR A 168 3.95 -8.87 -12.36
C THR A 168 3.20 -9.82 -13.32
N GLY A 169 2.28 -9.32 -14.16
CA GLY A 169 1.64 -10.04 -15.27
C GLY A 169 0.12 -10.25 -15.16
N ALA A 170 -0.52 -9.94 -14.03
CA ALA A 170 -1.99 -9.99 -13.94
C ALA A 170 -2.62 -9.03 -14.95
N ASN A 171 -3.76 -9.34 -15.55
CA ASN A 171 -4.42 -8.51 -16.58
C ASN A 171 -3.58 -8.15 -17.81
N PHE A 172 -2.35 -8.68 -17.95
CA PHE A 172 -1.49 -8.43 -19.09
C PHE A 172 -2.05 -9.14 -20.33
N THR A 173 -2.32 -8.40 -21.39
CA THR A 173 -3.02 -8.92 -22.58
C THR A 173 -2.18 -9.89 -23.40
N GLU A 174 -0.86 -9.83 -23.29
CA GLU A 174 0.10 -10.75 -23.94
C GLU A 174 0.50 -11.90 -23.01
N PHE A 175 -0.32 -12.23 -22.01
CA PHE A 175 -0.07 -13.29 -21.02
C PHE A 175 0.30 -14.66 -21.61
N LYS A 176 -0.05 -14.95 -22.86
CA LYS A 176 0.26 -16.24 -23.52
C LYS A 176 1.76 -16.53 -23.58
N GLU A 177 2.60 -15.49 -23.64
CA GLU A 177 4.05 -15.64 -23.69
C GLU A 177 4.67 -15.95 -22.32
N ILE A 178 3.95 -15.62 -21.25
CA ILE A 178 4.37 -15.80 -19.86
C ILE A 178 3.44 -16.74 -19.09
N MET A 179 2.58 -17.49 -19.79
CA MET A 179 1.44 -18.19 -19.20
C MET A 179 1.83 -19.21 -18.14
N ASP A 180 2.99 -19.87 -18.30
CA ASP A 180 3.53 -20.82 -17.33
C ASP A 180 3.91 -20.13 -16.00
N ASP A 181 4.21 -18.84 -16.05
CA ASP A 181 4.49 -18.00 -14.88
C ASP A 181 3.20 -17.37 -14.30
N MET A 182 2.02 -17.51 -14.93
CA MET A 182 0.79 -16.78 -14.54
C MET A 182 -0.10 -17.50 -13.51
N ILE A 183 0.42 -18.50 -12.81
CA ILE A 183 -0.27 -19.20 -11.73
C ILE A 183 0.29 -18.73 -10.39
N ASP A 184 -0.59 -18.45 -9.42
CA ASP A 184 -0.20 -18.00 -8.08
C ASP A 184 0.73 -16.77 -8.11
N LEU A 185 0.25 -15.74 -8.81
CA LEU A 185 0.98 -14.50 -9.03
C LEU A 185 1.39 -13.83 -7.72
N THR A 186 2.63 -13.36 -7.69
CA THR A 186 3.22 -12.62 -6.58
C THR A 186 3.03 -11.12 -6.77
N PHE A 187 2.90 -10.40 -5.65
CA PHE A 187 2.80 -8.94 -5.66
C PHE A 187 4.17 -8.28 -5.85
N PRO A 188 4.22 -7.08 -6.45
CA PRO A 188 5.47 -6.40 -6.72
C PRO A 188 6.17 -5.87 -5.47
N ILE A 189 7.49 -5.72 -5.60
CA ILE A 189 8.35 -4.96 -4.71
C ILE A 189 8.96 -3.80 -5.51
N ALA A 190 8.80 -2.57 -5.03
CA ALA A 190 9.50 -1.40 -5.57
C ALA A 190 10.64 -0.98 -4.63
N GLU A 191 11.86 -1.04 -5.13
CA GLU A 191 13.02 -0.38 -4.52
C GLU A 191 13.11 1.05 -5.06
N ILE A 192 12.96 2.05 -4.20
CA ILE A 192 13.05 3.46 -4.59
C ILE A 192 14.10 4.22 -3.77
N ASN A 193 14.92 5.02 -4.45
CA ASN A 193 15.92 5.86 -3.78
C ASN A 193 15.47 7.31 -3.60
N SER A 194 16.26 8.11 -2.89
CA SER A 194 15.95 9.52 -2.62
C SER A 194 15.89 10.42 -3.87
N ARG A 195 16.35 9.95 -5.03
CA ARG A 195 16.27 10.66 -6.32
C ARG A 195 15.06 10.24 -7.15
N GLY A 196 14.24 9.32 -6.64
CA GLY A 196 13.09 8.75 -7.37
C GLY A 196 13.46 7.64 -8.36
N GLU A 197 14.72 7.22 -8.45
CA GLU A 197 15.07 6.06 -9.27
C GLU A 197 14.45 4.81 -8.63
N CYS A 198 13.72 4.03 -9.44
CA CYS A 198 12.93 2.91 -8.98
C CYS A 198 13.31 1.63 -9.74
N VAL A 199 13.43 0.52 -9.03
CA VAL A 199 13.53 -0.84 -9.57
C VAL A 199 12.35 -1.64 -9.06
N VAL A 200 11.58 -2.22 -9.99
CA VAL A 200 10.46 -3.09 -9.64
C VAL A 200 10.86 -4.55 -9.82
N THR A 201 10.59 -5.35 -8.81
CA THR A 201 10.83 -6.79 -8.78
C THR A 201 9.61 -7.53 -8.24
N THR A 202 9.69 -8.85 -8.13
CA THR A 202 8.65 -9.66 -7.51
C THR A 202 9.29 -10.80 -6.72
N LEU A 203 8.51 -11.49 -5.89
CA LEU A 203 8.99 -12.62 -5.11
C LEU A 203 9.36 -13.79 -6.01
N SER A 204 10.42 -14.51 -5.65
CA SER A 204 10.77 -15.78 -6.30
C SER A 204 9.89 -16.96 -5.89
N ASP A 205 9.13 -16.80 -4.79
CA ASP A 205 8.18 -17.80 -4.28
C ASP A 205 6.77 -17.52 -4.82
N GLY A 206 6.48 -18.07 -5.99
CA GLY A 206 5.21 -17.95 -6.70
C GLY A 206 5.42 -17.59 -8.18
N GLY A 207 4.32 -17.34 -8.87
CA GLY A 207 4.33 -16.91 -10.26
C GLY A 207 4.51 -15.40 -10.42
N GLY A 208 4.55 -14.96 -11.68
CA GLY A 208 4.63 -13.59 -12.08
C GLY A 208 5.98 -13.24 -12.70
N ARG A 209 5.96 -12.24 -13.56
CA ARG A 209 7.14 -11.74 -14.26
C ARG A 209 7.05 -10.23 -14.40
N VAL A 210 8.10 -9.55 -13.96
CA VAL A 210 8.29 -8.13 -14.23
C VAL A 210 9.10 -7.99 -15.51
N THR A 211 8.49 -7.41 -16.54
CA THR A 211 9.13 -7.10 -17.83
C THR A 211 8.89 -5.65 -18.19
N GLU A 212 9.58 -5.15 -19.21
CA GLU A 212 9.30 -3.81 -19.72
C GLU A 212 7.84 -3.66 -20.18
N ASP A 213 7.25 -4.71 -20.75
CA ASP A 213 5.88 -4.67 -21.26
C ASP A 213 4.84 -4.75 -20.13
N THR A 214 5.06 -5.54 -19.08
CA THR A 214 4.15 -5.54 -17.92
C THR A 214 4.20 -4.20 -17.17
N VAL A 215 5.38 -3.59 -17.07
CA VAL A 215 5.56 -2.24 -16.51
C VAL A 215 4.84 -1.19 -17.35
N ARG A 216 4.99 -1.20 -18.67
CA ARG A 216 4.29 -0.28 -19.58
C ARG A 216 2.78 -0.47 -19.52
N ALA A 217 2.31 -1.72 -19.48
CA ALA A 217 0.89 -2.03 -19.39
C ALA A 217 0.27 -1.49 -18.09
N GLN A 218 0.96 -1.68 -16.95
CA GLN A 218 0.50 -1.13 -15.68
C GLN A 218 0.49 0.40 -15.69
N ILE A 219 1.53 1.05 -16.22
CA ILE A 219 1.58 2.52 -16.32
C ILE A 219 0.41 3.04 -17.19
N LEU A 220 0.14 2.40 -18.33
CA LEU A 220 -0.96 2.79 -19.21
C LEU A 220 -2.35 2.57 -18.59
N TYR A 221 -2.47 1.59 -17.70
CA TYR A 221 -3.70 1.32 -16.97
C TYR A 221 -3.95 2.35 -15.87
N GLU A 222 -2.89 2.78 -15.17
CA GLU A 222 -2.95 3.63 -13.98
C GLU A 222 -2.97 5.14 -14.24
N LEU A 223 -2.41 5.60 -15.37
CA LEU A 223 -2.22 7.02 -15.71
C LEU A 223 -2.99 7.45 -16.96
#